data_AF-F9WBH8-F1
#
_entry.id   AF-F9WBH8-F1
#
_cell.length_a   1.000
_cell.length_b   1.000
_cell.length_c   1.000
_cell.angle_alpha   90.00
_cell.angle_beta   90.00
_cell.angle_gamma   90.00
#
_symmetry.space_group_name_H-M   'P 1'
#
loop_
_entity.id
_entity.type
_entity.pdbx_description
1 polymer ?
#
loop_
_entity_poly.entity_id
_entity_poly.type
_entity_poly.pdbx_seq_one_letter_code
_entity_poly.pdbx_strand_id
1 'polypeptide(L)'
;MKERAYIFHREDRRVVFYKKEEVAVDEIEEMVSKGVEGYIIYDMGGGHNSIHSLPDEWGAVLLTSPKSSNYERWSADRLGETLPIYVDCYEYAEFKAVLIWERKKLGSDRLRLRKRPSTILEDWEVLRNRIYKVGPVPRYVLRSDGVFNARVRVMCGAVKTLNYDDLGNFMRKLRNEKEWPGDNTTHKIVMLVRTLGDEGDACRNQTVSSHIRTQLNTIVIQHFCNTRVSYSALCTAAEHGAHALEEAGILAFLIRSVSDVMVRHLKHLPREGETEESRTSVLARVSAWGRVPSRRGGFDDGDQYLSLQPDKLYSSTSVNFPVVDGFFLVDAVGEGVSFTEGAAAPTQTIVLIQVTRARDHHTTTSKVEAFRKRMARSFTNWKEMERRLSYEIIYVQHADSTTLTGRQRCARSGVANDAGNERFWSGIHQFCVKLDAPIAKLLFEDIYGAELIEEAGAPVATETRIKRRRVEDVAATV
;
A
#
# COMPACT_ATOMS: atom_id res chain seq x y z
N MET A 1 37.89 -3.17 -14.98
CA MET A 1 38.83 -2.72 -13.93
C MET A 1 40.24 -3.07 -14.39
N LYS A 2 41.27 -2.35 -13.96
CA LYS A 2 42.65 -2.83 -14.18
C LYS A 2 42.98 -3.78 -13.04
N GLU A 3 43.35 -5.01 -13.37
CA GLU A 3 43.80 -6.04 -12.43
C GLU A 3 45.05 -5.56 -11.67
N ARG A 4 45.09 -5.77 -10.36
CA ARG A 4 46.10 -5.22 -9.45
C ARG A 4 46.30 -6.21 -8.31
N ALA A 5 47.52 -6.31 -7.81
CA ALA A 5 47.85 -7.22 -6.72
C ALA A 5 48.74 -6.54 -5.66
N TYR A 6 48.68 -7.10 -4.44
CA TYR A 6 49.54 -6.72 -3.33
C TYR A 6 50.13 -7.99 -2.73
N ILE A 7 51.45 -8.03 -2.56
CA ILE A 7 52.14 -9.14 -1.89
C ILE A 7 52.66 -8.63 -0.55
N PHE A 8 52.29 -9.33 0.52
CA PHE A 8 52.68 -9.02 1.89
C PHE A 8 53.79 -9.97 2.30
N HIS A 9 55.02 -9.47 2.37
CA HIS A 9 56.16 -10.26 2.83
C HIS A 9 56.19 -10.21 4.36
N ARG A 10 55.92 -11.35 5.00
CA ARG A 10 55.84 -11.47 6.46
C ARG A 10 57.19 -11.23 7.14
N GLU A 11 58.26 -11.81 6.60
CA GLU A 11 59.61 -11.70 7.15
C GLU A 11 60.12 -10.25 7.07
N ASP A 12 60.00 -9.65 5.90
CA ASP A 12 60.44 -8.29 5.62
C ASP A 12 59.50 -7.20 6.18
N ARG A 13 58.31 -7.58 6.68
CA ARG A 13 57.22 -6.67 7.11
C ARG A 13 56.92 -5.57 6.09
N ARG A 14 56.98 -5.91 4.79
CA ARG A 14 56.75 -4.97 3.68
C ARG A 14 55.59 -5.42 2.80
N VAL A 15 55.04 -4.47 2.05
CA VAL A 15 53.97 -4.71 1.08
C VAL A 15 54.42 -4.18 -0.26
N VAL A 16 54.36 -5.02 -1.30
CA VAL A 16 54.70 -4.65 -2.68
C VAL A 16 53.42 -4.56 -3.49
N PHE A 17 53.31 -3.51 -4.30
CA PHE A 17 52.15 -3.27 -5.17
C PHE A 17 52.49 -3.55 -6.63
N TYR A 18 51.66 -4.36 -7.27
CA TYR A 18 51.77 -4.73 -8.68
C TYR A 18 50.60 -4.13 -9.48
N LYS A 19 50.93 -3.41 -10.56
CA LYS A 19 49.95 -2.75 -11.44
C LYS A 19 49.26 -3.71 -12.43
N LYS A 20 49.80 -4.93 -12.56
CA LYS A 20 49.36 -6.02 -13.44
C LYS A 20 49.37 -7.30 -12.62
N GLU A 21 48.35 -8.12 -12.79
CA GLU A 21 48.19 -9.36 -12.02
C GLU A 21 49.21 -10.42 -12.44
N GLU A 22 49.50 -10.52 -13.74
CA GLU A 22 50.41 -11.52 -14.28
C GLU A 22 51.80 -11.41 -13.66
N VAL A 23 52.29 -10.17 -13.46
CA VAL A 23 53.60 -9.93 -12.82
C VAL A 23 53.61 -10.37 -11.35
N ALA A 24 52.47 -10.27 -10.66
CA ALA A 24 52.39 -10.74 -9.29
C ALA A 24 52.31 -12.27 -9.22
N VAL A 25 51.66 -12.91 -10.20
CA VAL A 25 51.63 -14.36 -10.34
C VAL A 25 53.05 -14.90 -10.60
N ASP A 26 53.79 -14.31 -11.54
CA ASP A 26 55.18 -14.69 -11.83
C ASP A 26 56.06 -14.65 -10.57
N GLU A 27 55.90 -13.60 -9.74
CA GLU A 27 56.62 -13.48 -8.46
C GLU A 27 56.20 -14.58 -7.46
N ILE A 28 54.91 -14.92 -7.41
CA ILE A 28 54.42 -16.00 -6.56
C ILE A 28 55.01 -17.34 -7.01
N GLU A 29 55.05 -17.63 -8.31
CA GLU A 29 55.67 -18.84 -8.84
C GLU A 29 57.17 -18.91 -8.50
N GLU A 30 57.89 -17.79 -8.60
CA GLU A 30 59.29 -17.73 -8.18
C GLU A 30 59.44 -18.01 -6.67
N MET A 31 58.56 -17.44 -5.83
CA MET A 31 58.53 -17.72 -4.38
C MET A 31 58.23 -19.19 -4.09
N VAL A 32 57.27 -19.80 -4.78
CA VAL A 32 56.94 -21.23 -4.68
C VAL A 32 58.15 -22.08 -5.04
N SER A 33 58.85 -21.75 -6.13
CA SER A 33 60.06 -22.49 -6.57
C SER A 33 61.20 -22.44 -5.55
N LYS A 34 61.24 -21.39 -4.71
CA LYS A 34 62.18 -21.22 -3.60
C LYS A 34 61.70 -21.87 -2.30
N GLY A 35 60.54 -22.53 -2.30
CA GLY A 35 59.95 -23.17 -1.13
C GLY A 35 59.32 -22.20 -0.14
N VAL A 36 58.96 -20.99 -0.57
CA VAL A 36 58.25 -20.03 0.29
C VAL A 36 56.78 -20.42 0.38
N GLU A 37 56.29 -20.58 1.59
CA GLU A 37 54.87 -20.83 1.86
C GLU A 37 54.07 -19.52 1.88
N GLY A 38 52.84 -19.56 1.37
CA GLY A 38 51.98 -18.39 1.32
C GLY A 38 50.51 -18.72 1.14
N TYR A 39 49.71 -17.66 1.05
CA TYR A 39 48.26 -17.74 0.93
C TYR A 39 47.73 -16.60 0.06
N ILE A 40 46.73 -16.89 -0.77
CA ILE A 40 46.20 -15.96 -1.77
C ILE A 40 44.79 -15.52 -1.37
N ILE A 41 44.51 -14.22 -1.46
CA ILE A 41 43.15 -13.68 -1.40
C ILE A 41 42.86 -13.01 -2.73
N TYR A 42 41.90 -13.56 -3.48
CA TYR A 42 41.59 -13.12 -4.83
C TYR A 42 40.17 -12.53 -4.91
N ASP A 43 40.05 -11.25 -5.27
CA ASP A 43 38.75 -10.59 -5.50
C ASP A 43 38.40 -10.61 -6.99
N MET A 44 37.46 -11.49 -7.36
CA MET A 44 37.05 -11.71 -8.75
C MET A 44 36.23 -10.55 -9.34
N GLY A 45 35.70 -9.66 -8.50
CA GLY A 45 34.72 -8.66 -8.94
C GLY A 45 33.51 -9.30 -9.66
N GLY A 46 33.05 -8.66 -10.75
CA GLY A 46 31.96 -9.16 -11.61
C GLY A 46 32.45 -9.78 -12.93
N GLY A 47 33.74 -10.10 -13.04
CA GLY A 47 34.38 -10.59 -14.27
C GLY A 47 34.71 -12.08 -14.24
N HIS A 48 35.04 -12.62 -15.42
CA HIS A 48 35.29 -14.04 -15.69
C HIS A 48 36.77 -14.33 -15.95
N ASN A 49 37.67 -13.92 -15.04
CA ASN A 49 39.10 -14.22 -15.23
C ASN A 49 39.46 -15.58 -14.65
N SER A 50 40.41 -16.25 -15.32
CA SER A 50 40.77 -17.65 -15.08
C SER A 50 41.63 -17.80 -13.83
N ILE A 51 41.07 -18.43 -12.80
CA ILE A 51 41.77 -18.92 -11.59
C ILE A 51 42.90 -19.93 -11.93
N HIS A 52 42.96 -20.40 -13.19
CA HIS A 52 43.99 -21.31 -13.71
C HIS A 52 45.41 -20.72 -13.66
N SER A 53 45.57 -19.41 -13.52
CA SER A 53 46.89 -18.78 -13.35
C SER A 53 47.39 -18.79 -11.91
N LEU A 54 46.60 -19.22 -10.92
CA LEU A 54 47.05 -19.29 -9.53
C LEU A 54 47.73 -20.65 -9.26
N PRO A 55 48.92 -20.65 -8.62
CA PRO A 55 49.66 -21.87 -8.31
C PRO A 55 48.90 -22.78 -7.35
N ASP A 56 49.07 -24.09 -7.51
CA ASP A 56 48.37 -25.12 -6.76
C ASP A 56 48.98 -25.36 -5.36
N GLU A 57 50.23 -24.93 -5.17
CA GLU A 57 51.00 -25.12 -3.94
C GLU A 57 50.56 -24.20 -2.79
N TRP A 58 49.89 -23.07 -3.10
CA TRP A 58 49.39 -22.12 -2.10
C TRP A 58 47.88 -22.21 -1.95
N GLY A 59 47.39 -22.18 -0.71
CA GLY A 59 45.95 -22.07 -0.45
C GLY A 59 45.39 -20.72 -0.91
N ALA A 60 44.14 -20.71 -1.42
CA ALA A 60 43.49 -19.49 -1.89
C ALA A 60 42.07 -19.31 -1.32
N VAL A 61 41.75 -18.09 -0.86
CA VAL A 61 40.37 -17.62 -0.64
C VAL A 61 39.95 -16.81 -1.87
N LEU A 62 38.81 -17.20 -2.44
CA LEU A 62 38.16 -16.47 -3.52
C LEU A 62 36.99 -15.64 -2.99
N LEU A 63 37.01 -14.34 -3.27
CA LEU A 63 35.91 -13.43 -2.96
C LEU A 63 35.07 -13.23 -4.22
N THR A 64 33.79 -13.59 -4.14
CA THR A 64 32.87 -13.48 -5.28
C THR A 64 31.46 -13.05 -4.85
N SER A 65 30.64 -12.69 -5.85
CA SER A 65 29.21 -12.52 -5.64
C SER A 65 28.57 -13.85 -5.21
N PRO A 66 27.59 -13.83 -4.30
CA PRO A 66 27.00 -15.02 -3.68
C PRO A 66 26.06 -15.84 -4.59
N LYS A 67 26.29 -15.90 -5.91
CA LYS A 67 25.48 -16.71 -6.84
C LYS A 67 25.90 -18.19 -6.74
N SER A 68 24.95 -19.13 -6.67
CA SER A 68 25.26 -20.57 -6.58
C SER A 68 25.99 -21.10 -7.82
N SER A 69 25.61 -20.63 -9.01
CA SER A 69 26.23 -21.00 -10.30
C SER A 69 27.73 -20.70 -10.36
N ASN A 70 28.17 -19.71 -9.58
CA ASN A 70 29.57 -19.38 -9.46
C ASN A 70 30.31 -20.53 -8.75
N TYR A 71 29.80 -20.99 -7.61
CA TYR A 71 30.38 -22.10 -6.84
C TYR A 71 30.41 -23.44 -7.59
N GLU A 72 29.29 -23.83 -8.20
CA GLU A 72 29.17 -25.12 -8.92
C GLU A 72 30.22 -25.24 -10.04
N ARG A 73 30.43 -24.15 -10.78
CA ARG A 73 31.42 -24.10 -11.84
C ARG A 73 32.84 -24.30 -11.31
N TRP A 74 33.20 -23.70 -10.17
CA TRP A 74 34.56 -23.84 -9.64
C TRP A 74 34.83 -25.17 -8.97
N SER A 75 33.82 -25.73 -8.29
CA SER A 75 33.92 -27.09 -7.78
C SER A 75 34.26 -28.06 -8.93
N ALA A 76 33.68 -27.85 -10.12
CA ALA A 76 34.02 -28.60 -11.33
C ALA A 76 35.43 -28.28 -11.87
N ASP A 77 35.83 -27.00 -11.91
CA ASP A 77 37.12 -26.57 -12.47
C ASP A 77 38.36 -27.02 -11.63
N ARG A 78 38.21 -27.26 -10.32
CA ARG A 78 39.30 -27.66 -9.39
C ARG A 78 39.14 -29.11 -8.87
N LEU A 79 38.63 -30.02 -9.71
CA LEU A 79 38.53 -31.48 -9.44
C LEU A 79 37.74 -31.86 -8.17
N GLY A 80 36.86 -31.00 -7.66
CA GLY A 80 35.98 -31.31 -6.53
C GLY A 80 36.58 -31.11 -5.14
N GLU A 81 37.81 -30.61 -5.00
CA GLU A 81 38.45 -30.39 -3.67
C GLU A 81 38.11 -29.02 -3.04
N THR A 82 37.21 -28.24 -3.64
CA THR A 82 36.87 -26.89 -3.17
C THR A 82 35.73 -26.92 -2.14
N LEU A 83 36.06 -26.58 -0.89
CA LEU A 83 35.08 -26.45 0.20
C LEU A 83 34.55 -25.01 0.31
N PRO A 84 33.21 -24.80 0.38
CA PRO A 84 32.66 -23.49 0.67
C PRO A 84 32.92 -23.15 2.14
N ILE A 85 33.38 -21.93 2.41
CA ILE A 85 33.53 -21.41 3.77
C ILE A 85 32.55 -20.26 3.94
N TYR A 86 31.64 -20.39 4.90
CA TYR A 86 30.72 -19.32 5.24
C TYR A 86 31.30 -18.51 6.39
N VAL A 87 31.38 -17.19 6.20
CA VAL A 87 31.88 -16.27 7.23
C VAL A 87 30.77 -15.29 7.57
N ASP A 88 30.45 -15.22 8.85
CA ASP A 88 29.45 -14.28 9.36
C ASP A 88 29.94 -12.83 9.25
N CYS A 89 28.96 -11.93 9.26
CA CYS A 89 29.24 -10.51 9.45
C CYS A 89 29.68 -10.21 10.89
N TYR A 90 30.05 -8.96 11.14
CA TYR A 90 30.52 -8.52 12.46
C TYR A 90 29.44 -8.67 13.53
N GLU A 91 29.81 -9.17 14.69
CA GLU A 91 28.97 -9.08 15.87
C GLU A 91 29.22 -7.76 16.63
N TYR A 92 28.50 -7.59 17.73
CA TYR A 92 28.68 -6.43 18.59
C TYR A 92 30.10 -6.31 19.15
N ALA A 93 30.81 -7.43 19.33
CA ALA A 93 32.18 -7.43 19.82
C ALA A 93 33.14 -6.76 18.82
N GLU A 94 33.06 -7.12 17.53
CA GLU A 94 33.88 -6.54 16.47
C GLU A 94 33.55 -5.06 16.26
N PHE A 95 32.27 -4.69 16.28
CA PHE A 95 31.89 -3.28 16.17
C PHE A 95 32.42 -2.44 17.35
N LYS A 96 32.40 -2.99 18.58
CA LYS A 96 33.03 -2.33 19.74
C LYS A 96 34.54 -2.24 19.58
N ALA A 97 35.18 -3.30 19.09
CA ALA A 97 36.63 -3.33 18.88
C ALA A 97 37.06 -2.27 17.86
N VAL A 98 36.35 -2.15 16.73
CA VAL A 98 36.60 -1.11 15.72
C VAL A 98 36.40 0.28 16.31
N LEU A 99 35.31 0.50 17.06
CA LEU A 99 35.04 1.80 17.71
C LEU A 99 36.18 2.21 18.65
N ILE A 100 36.67 1.27 19.48
CA ILE A 100 37.79 1.51 20.40
C ILE A 100 39.09 1.77 19.64
N TRP A 101 39.37 0.96 18.61
CA TRP A 101 40.59 1.06 17.81
C TRP A 101 40.67 2.39 17.05
N GLU A 102 39.58 2.83 16.42
CA GLU A 102 39.55 4.10 15.72
C GLU A 102 39.74 5.29 16.66
N ARG A 103 39.09 5.28 17.84
CA ARG A 103 39.33 6.33 18.86
C ARG A 103 40.77 6.38 19.34
N LYS A 104 41.43 5.22 19.48
CA LYS A 104 42.84 5.16 19.94
C LYS A 104 43.86 5.53 18.87
N LYS A 105 43.69 5.04 17.63
CA LYS A 105 44.73 5.11 16.59
C LYS A 105 44.63 6.33 15.68
N LEU A 106 43.42 6.86 15.45
CA LEU A 106 43.16 7.78 14.33
C LEU A 106 42.89 9.22 14.73
N GLY A 107 42.95 9.59 16.02
CA GLY A 107 42.72 10.96 16.46
C GLY A 107 41.43 11.54 15.87
N SER A 108 40.28 11.05 16.32
CA SER A 108 38.92 11.54 15.99
C SER A 108 38.45 11.58 14.52
N ASP A 109 39.30 11.50 13.49
CA ASP A 109 38.95 12.12 12.20
C ASP A 109 38.41 11.18 11.10
N ARG A 110 38.35 9.85 11.31
CA ARG A 110 37.96 8.90 10.23
C ARG A 110 36.69 8.08 10.47
N LEU A 111 36.27 7.88 11.71
CA LEU A 111 34.87 7.56 11.96
C LEU A 111 34.10 8.88 11.86
N ARG A 112 33.63 9.21 10.66
CA ARG A 112 32.71 10.34 10.43
C ARG A 112 31.34 10.16 11.12
N LEU A 113 31.27 9.37 12.20
CA LEU A 113 30.24 9.44 13.22
C LEU A 113 30.44 10.77 13.99
N ARG A 114 30.10 11.88 13.31
CA ARG A 114 30.07 13.27 13.79
C ARG A 114 31.42 13.96 14.08
N LYS A 115 31.45 15.24 13.69
CA LYS A 115 32.36 16.30 14.17
C LYS A 115 31.99 16.83 15.57
N ARG A 116 31.50 16.00 16.50
CA ARG A 116 31.01 16.44 17.82
C ARG A 116 31.79 15.76 18.95
N PRO A 117 31.99 16.41 20.10
CA PRO A 117 32.47 15.72 21.30
C PRO A 117 31.37 14.77 21.79
N SER A 118 31.49 13.49 21.49
CA SER A 118 30.61 12.43 22.00
C SER A 118 31.38 11.50 22.94
N THR A 119 30.68 10.85 23.87
CA THR A 119 31.26 9.76 24.68
C THR A 119 31.28 8.45 23.88
N ILE A 120 32.10 7.47 24.29
CA ILE A 120 32.12 6.14 23.64
C ILE A 120 30.76 5.43 23.74
N LEU A 121 29.98 5.73 24.79
CA LEU A 121 28.64 5.20 24.99
C LEU A 121 27.65 5.77 23.98
N GLU A 122 27.76 7.07 23.67
CA GLU A 122 26.93 7.72 22.64
C GLU A 122 27.25 7.20 21.24
N ASP A 123 28.53 7.03 20.90
CA ASP A 123 28.91 6.45 19.61
C ASP A 123 28.43 5.00 19.48
N TRP A 124 28.54 4.23 20.57
CA TRP A 124 28.00 2.88 20.63
C TRP A 124 26.50 2.88 20.40
N GLU A 125 25.75 3.82 20.97
CA GLU A 125 24.31 3.93 20.75
C GLU A 125 23.97 4.22 19.28
N VAL A 126 24.72 5.11 18.65
CA VAL A 126 24.55 5.39 17.21
C VAL A 126 24.85 4.14 16.39
N LEU A 127 25.92 3.41 16.69
CA LEU A 127 26.25 2.15 16.02
C LEU A 127 25.14 1.09 16.22
N ARG A 128 24.61 0.94 17.43
CA ARG A 128 23.48 0.03 17.70
C ARG A 128 22.27 0.36 16.85
N ASN A 129 21.89 1.63 16.75
CA ASN A 129 20.79 2.07 15.90
C ASN A 129 21.08 1.78 14.42
N ARG A 130 22.32 2.04 13.96
CA ARG A 130 22.71 1.71 12.59
C ARG A 130 22.62 0.21 12.32
N ILE A 131 23.13 -0.64 13.21
CA ILE A 131 23.03 -2.11 13.11
C ILE A 131 21.56 -2.56 13.09
N TYR A 132 20.72 -1.99 13.96
CA TYR A 132 19.28 -2.26 13.97
C TYR A 132 18.62 -1.96 12.60
N LYS A 133 19.04 -0.87 11.94
CA LYS A 133 18.48 -0.42 10.66
C LYS A 133 19.00 -1.20 9.46
N VAL A 134 20.31 -1.32 9.29
CA VAL A 134 20.94 -1.88 8.07
C VAL A 134 21.57 -3.25 8.26
N GLY A 135 21.53 -3.80 9.46
CA GLY A 135 22.14 -5.08 9.80
C GLY A 135 23.59 -4.93 10.24
N PRO A 136 24.22 -6.04 10.65
CA PRO A 136 25.62 -6.09 11.09
C PRO A 136 26.65 -5.90 9.96
N VAL A 137 26.34 -5.09 8.93
CA VAL A 137 27.16 -4.95 7.72
C VAL A 137 28.12 -3.76 7.86
N PRO A 138 29.43 -3.98 8.07
CA PRO A 138 30.37 -2.89 8.39
C PRO A 138 30.43 -1.82 7.30
N ARG A 139 30.25 -2.23 6.04
CA ARG A 139 30.20 -1.35 4.86
C ARG A 139 29.16 -0.24 4.98
N TYR A 140 28.07 -0.44 5.71
CA TYR A 140 27.02 0.57 5.87
C TYR A 140 27.00 1.14 7.29
N VAL A 141 27.30 0.33 8.29
CA VAL A 141 27.30 0.73 9.70
C VAL A 141 28.42 1.73 10.00
N LEU A 142 29.62 1.52 9.47
CA LEU A 142 30.82 2.33 9.79
C LEU A 142 31.05 3.50 8.82
N ARG A 143 30.24 3.65 7.77
CA ARG A 143 30.43 4.70 6.75
C ARG A 143 29.74 6.03 7.15
N SER A 144 29.83 7.02 6.26
CA SER A 144 29.19 8.32 6.46
C SER A 144 27.66 8.21 6.57
N ASP A 145 27.02 9.20 7.20
CA ASP A 145 25.57 9.29 7.29
C ASP A 145 24.89 9.20 5.91
N GLY A 146 25.50 9.78 4.87
CA GLY A 146 24.98 9.70 3.50
C GLY A 146 24.90 8.27 2.98
N VAL A 147 25.96 7.47 3.17
CA VAL A 147 25.99 6.06 2.72
C VAL A 147 25.03 5.20 3.54
N PHE A 148 25.00 5.41 4.86
CA PHE A 148 24.07 4.74 5.76
C PHE A 148 22.61 5.03 5.37
N ASN A 149 22.24 6.31 5.25
CA ASN A 149 20.88 6.74 4.93
C ASN A 149 20.46 6.28 3.52
N ALA A 150 21.37 6.29 2.55
CA ALA A 150 21.12 5.75 1.23
C ALA A 150 20.79 4.24 1.30
N ARG A 151 21.54 3.46 2.09
CA ARG A 151 21.26 2.04 2.27
C ARG A 151 19.91 1.81 2.95
N VAL A 152 19.57 2.55 3.99
CA VAL A 152 18.25 2.48 4.65
C VAL A 152 17.14 2.73 3.63
N ARG A 153 17.27 3.77 2.79
CA ARG A 153 16.28 4.10 1.75
C ARG A 153 16.11 2.96 0.74
N VAL A 154 17.21 2.38 0.27
CA VAL A 154 17.20 1.25 -0.68
C VAL A 154 16.50 0.04 -0.06
N MET A 155 16.79 -0.28 1.20
CA MET A 155 16.18 -1.42 1.89
C MET A 155 14.68 -1.21 2.14
N CYS A 156 14.29 -0.03 2.64
CA CYS A 156 12.87 0.30 2.83
C CYS A 156 12.11 0.33 1.50
N GLY A 157 12.74 0.83 0.42
CA GLY A 157 12.17 0.78 -0.92
C GLY A 157 11.93 -0.66 -1.38
N ALA A 158 12.90 -1.55 -1.20
CA ALA A 158 12.78 -2.96 -1.56
C ALA A 158 11.65 -3.68 -0.81
N VAL A 159 11.46 -3.40 0.49
CA VAL A 159 10.34 -3.94 1.26
C VAL A 159 9.00 -3.42 0.75
N LYS A 160 8.91 -2.13 0.41
CA LYS A 160 7.68 -1.52 -0.14
C LYS A 160 7.31 -2.03 -1.54
N THR A 161 8.28 -2.47 -2.32
CA THR A 161 8.03 -3.04 -3.66
C THR A 161 7.54 -4.48 -3.62
N LEU A 162 7.64 -5.16 -2.48
CA LEU A 162 7.04 -6.49 -2.33
C LEU A 162 5.52 -6.34 -2.36
N ASN A 163 4.91 -6.74 -3.48
CA ASN A 163 3.46 -6.82 -3.59
C ASN A 163 2.96 -8.17 -3.04
N TYR A 164 1.64 -8.34 -3.07
CA TYR A 164 0.96 -9.54 -2.59
C TYR A 164 1.43 -10.83 -3.27
N ASP A 165 1.51 -10.84 -4.60
CA ASP A 165 1.87 -12.04 -5.38
C ASP A 165 3.32 -12.47 -5.15
N ASP A 166 4.20 -11.49 -4.88
CA ASP A 166 5.63 -11.71 -4.64
C ASP A 166 5.93 -12.25 -3.23
N LEU A 167 5.03 -12.06 -2.25
CA LEU A 167 5.28 -12.34 -0.84
C LEU A 167 5.49 -13.84 -0.57
N GLY A 168 4.67 -14.71 -1.18
CA GLY A 168 4.81 -16.16 -1.05
C GLY A 168 6.15 -16.65 -1.61
N ASN A 169 6.54 -16.13 -2.78
CA ASN A 169 7.81 -16.44 -3.42
C ASN A 169 9.00 -15.94 -2.59
N PHE A 170 8.91 -14.72 -2.03
CA PHE A 170 9.91 -14.16 -1.14
C PHE A 170 10.11 -15.01 0.12
N MET A 171 9.01 -15.43 0.78
CA MET A 171 9.09 -16.27 1.97
C MET A 171 9.69 -17.65 1.68
N ARG A 172 9.39 -18.22 0.51
CA ARG A 172 10.03 -19.46 0.03
C ARG A 172 11.54 -19.28 -0.14
N LYS A 173 11.98 -18.19 -0.77
CA LYS A 173 13.41 -17.86 -0.94
C LYS A 173 14.11 -17.64 0.41
N LEU A 174 13.47 -16.96 1.35
CA LEU A 174 14.01 -16.75 2.70
C LEU A 174 14.17 -18.06 3.49
N ARG A 175 13.32 -19.05 3.24
CA ARG A 175 13.43 -20.39 3.84
C ARG A 175 14.43 -21.30 3.14
N ASN A 176 14.90 -20.95 1.95
CA ASN A 176 15.85 -21.77 1.22
C ASN A 176 17.24 -21.69 1.87
N GLU A 177 17.87 -22.84 2.08
CA GLU A 177 19.20 -23.00 2.69
C GLU A 177 20.31 -23.05 1.63
N LYS A 178 19.96 -23.38 0.38
CA LYS A 178 20.95 -23.66 -0.69
C LYS A 178 21.08 -22.55 -1.73
N GLU A 179 20.08 -21.68 -1.85
CA GLU A 179 20.03 -20.69 -2.93
C GLU A 179 20.05 -19.26 -2.39
N TRP A 180 21.06 -18.48 -2.80
CA TRP A 180 21.05 -17.05 -2.59
C TRP A 180 20.01 -16.40 -3.50
N PRO A 181 19.16 -15.49 -3.00
CA PRO A 181 18.18 -14.82 -3.84
C PRO A 181 18.86 -13.94 -4.90
N GLY A 182 18.98 -14.45 -6.12
CA GLY A 182 19.68 -13.80 -7.23
C GLY A 182 18.98 -12.56 -7.80
N ASP A 183 17.75 -12.27 -7.39
CA ASP A 183 17.03 -11.09 -7.86
C ASP A 183 17.53 -9.78 -7.21
N ASN A 184 17.48 -8.70 -7.98
CA ASN A 184 18.02 -7.38 -7.58
C ASN A 184 17.28 -6.75 -6.39
N THR A 185 16.18 -7.34 -5.91
CA THR A 185 15.35 -6.78 -4.84
C THR A 185 15.62 -7.49 -3.51
N THR A 186 15.71 -8.82 -3.53
CA THR A 186 15.83 -9.67 -2.34
C THR A 186 17.23 -9.59 -1.73
N HIS A 187 18.30 -9.54 -2.53
CA HIS A 187 19.67 -9.38 -2.02
C HIS A 187 19.89 -8.05 -1.25
N LYS A 188 18.98 -7.07 -1.38
CA LYS A 188 19.04 -5.81 -0.62
C LYS A 188 18.61 -5.99 0.82
N ILE A 189 17.75 -6.96 1.10
CA ILE A 189 17.07 -7.13 2.40
C ILE A 189 17.29 -8.49 3.05
N VAL A 190 18.02 -9.40 2.38
CA VAL A 190 18.43 -10.71 2.87
C VAL A 190 19.95 -10.78 3.01
N MET A 191 20.43 -11.56 3.98
CA MET A 191 21.83 -11.92 4.20
C MET A 191 21.97 -13.42 4.47
N LEU A 192 23.14 -13.97 4.18
CA LEU A 192 23.51 -15.34 4.57
C LEU A 192 24.14 -15.27 5.95
N VAL A 193 23.73 -16.22 6.79
CA VAL A 193 24.30 -16.44 8.13
C VAL A 193 24.81 -17.87 8.15
N ARG A 194 26.01 -18.06 8.68
CA ARG A 194 26.62 -19.36 8.88
C ARG A 194 25.81 -20.14 9.91
N THR A 195 25.64 -21.43 9.67
CA THR A 195 24.97 -22.36 10.58
C THR A 195 25.75 -23.65 10.66
N LEU A 196 25.63 -24.39 11.77
CA LEU A 196 26.17 -25.73 11.86
C LEU A 196 25.20 -26.70 11.16
N GLY A 197 25.65 -27.39 10.11
CA GLY A 197 24.88 -28.41 9.41
C GLY A 197 25.29 -29.83 9.82
N ASP A 198 24.54 -30.82 9.33
CA ASP A 198 24.76 -32.23 9.67
C ASP A 198 26.08 -32.79 9.12
N GLU A 199 26.54 -32.28 7.97
CA GLU A 199 27.78 -32.71 7.28
C GLU A 199 28.91 -31.65 7.34
N GLY A 200 28.79 -30.62 8.19
CA GLY A 200 29.80 -29.58 8.35
C GLY A 200 29.27 -28.15 8.29
N ASP A 201 29.98 -27.28 7.56
CA ASP A 201 29.66 -25.85 7.49
C ASP A 201 28.46 -25.59 6.57
N ALA A 202 27.42 -24.95 7.10
CA ALA A 202 26.18 -24.65 6.36
C ALA A 202 25.85 -23.15 6.43
N CYS A 203 24.82 -22.74 5.69
CA CYS A 203 24.31 -21.39 5.78
C CYS A 203 22.79 -21.33 5.65
N ARG A 204 22.21 -20.22 6.09
CA ARG A 204 20.79 -19.93 5.94
C ARG A 204 20.54 -18.48 5.58
N ASN A 205 19.55 -18.25 4.74
CA ASN A 205 19.03 -16.92 4.45
C ASN A 205 18.29 -16.34 5.66
N GLN A 206 18.62 -15.10 6.01
CA GLN A 206 17.93 -14.31 7.03
C GLN A 206 17.68 -12.89 6.54
N THR A 207 16.68 -12.21 7.09
CA THR A 207 16.54 -10.76 6.92
C THR A 207 17.79 -10.04 7.41
N VAL A 208 18.31 -9.10 6.62
CA VAL A 208 19.56 -8.40 6.91
C VAL A 208 19.51 -7.61 8.23
N SER A 209 18.33 -7.16 8.68
CA SER A 209 18.20 -6.41 9.92
C SER A 209 16.86 -6.64 10.63
N SER A 210 16.86 -6.43 11.95
CA SER A 210 15.65 -6.46 12.77
C SER A 210 14.61 -5.43 12.29
N HIS A 211 15.04 -4.25 11.85
CA HIS A 211 14.12 -3.24 11.33
C HIS A 211 13.35 -3.73 10.10
N ILE A 212 14.04 -4.39 9.16
CA ILE A 212 13.43 -4.97 7.97
C ILE A 212 12.49 -6.12 8.33
N ARG A 213 12.89 -6.99 9.26
CA ARG A 213 12.03 -8.07 9.76
C ARG A 213 10.71 -7.53 10.31
N THR A 214 10.74 -6.46 11.11
CA THR A 214 9.52 -5.83 11.63
C THR A 214 8.64 -5.29 10.51
N GLN A 215 9.22 -4.62 9.51
CA GLN A 215 8.46 -4.10 8.36
C GLN A 215 7.80 -5.24 7.55
N LEU A 216 8.53 -6.32 7.31
CA LEU A 216 7.99 -7.52 6.63
C LEU A 216 6.85 -8.15 7.43
N ASN A 217 6.99 -8.28 8.75
CA ASN A 217 5.93 -8.81 9.60
C ASN A 217 4.66 -7.95 9.52
N THR A 218 4.79 -6.62 9.49
CA THR A 218 3.63 -5.74 9.32
C THR A 218 2.91 -6.02 8.00
N ILE A 219 3.64 -6.17 6.90
CA ILE A 219 3.05 -6.48 5.58
C ILE A 219 2.35 -7.84 5.61
N VAL A 220 2.99 -8.86 6.21
CA VAL A 220 2.41 -10.20 6.35
C VAL A 220 1.12 -10.18 7.20
N ILE A 221 1.11 -9.44 8.30
CA ILE A 221 -0.07 -9.31 9.17
C ILE A 221 -1.19 -8.56 8.45
N GLN A 222 -0.88 -7.43 7.80
CA GLN A 222 -1.86 -6.70 6.98
C GLN A 222 -2.45 -7.59 5.90
N HIS A 223 -1.62 -8.41 5.24
CA HIS A 223 -2.09 -9.39 4.27
C HIS A 223 -3.03 -10.43 4.90
N PHE A 224 -2.67 -11.01 6.04
CA PHE A 224 -3.52 -11.96 6.75
C PHE A 224 -4.88 -11.33 7.11
N CYS A 225 -4.88 -10.11 7.66
CA CYS A 225 -6.10 -9.38 7.98
C CYS A 225 -6.94 -9.13 6.73
N ASN A 226 -6.35 -8.64 5.63
CA ASN A 226 -7.09 -8.30 4.41
C ASN A 226 -7.65 -9.51 3.65
N THR A 227 -7.00 -10.68 3.74
CA THR A 227 -7.38 -11.86 2.92
C THR A 227 -8.10 -12.95 3.69
N ARG A 228 -7.90 -13.05 5.01
CA ARG A 228 -8.51 -14.12 5.82
C ARG A 228 -9.49 -13.61 6.86
N VAL A 229 -9.44 -12.33 7.23
CA VAL A 229 -10.40 -11.74 8.15
C VAL A 229 -11.40 -10.92 7.34
N SER A 230 -12.46 -11.58 6.88
CA SER A 230 -13.59 -10.86 6.27
C SER A 230 -14.22 -9.91 7.29
N TYR A 231 -14.62 -8.71 6.88
CA TYR A 231 -15.46 -7.81 7.69
C TYR A 231 -16.70 -8.56 8.22
N SER A 232 -17.25 -9.49 7.43
CA SER A 232 -18.38 -10.35 7.83
C SER A 232 -18.08 -11.31 8.98
N ALA A 233 -16.79 -11.58 9.28
CA ALA A 233 -16.37 -12.41 10.41
C ALA A 233 -16.17 -11.59 11.70
N LEU A 234 -16.09 -10.26 11.58
CA LEU A 234 -15.90 -9.35 12.71
C LEU A 234 -17.20 -8.69 13.19
N CYS A 235 -18.22 -8.67 12.34
CA CYS A 235 -19.49 -8.02 12.57
C CYS A 235 -20.64 -9.02 12.52
N THR A 236 -21.72 -8.73 13.24
CA THR A 236 -22.97 -9.51 13.18
C THR A 236 -23.56 -9.48 11.76
N ALA A 237 -24.41 -10.46 11.44
CA ALA A 237 -25.09 -10.50 10.14
C ALA A 237 -25.89 -9.21 9.84
N ALA A 238 -26.46 -8.58 10.86
CA ALA A 238 -27.18 -7.32 10.74
C ALA A 238 -26.25 -6.14 10.42
N GLU A 239 -25.11 -6.02 11.10
CA GLU A 239 -24.09 -4.99 10.83
C GLU A 239 -23.47 -5.17 9.46
N HIS A 240 -23.15 -6.42 9.08
CA HIS A 240 -22.66 -6.74 7.74
C HIS A 240 -23.68 -6.35 6.67
N GLY A 241 -24.95 -6.68 6.86
CA GLY A 241 -26.03 -6.32 5.94
C GLY A 241 -26.24 -4.80 5.83
N ALA A 242 -26.12 -4.06 6.94
CA ALA A 242 -26.22 -2.60 6.93
C ALA A 242 -25.07 -1.97 6.13
N HIS A 243 -23.83 -2.38 6.42
CA HIS A 243 -22.65 -1.89 5.70
C HIS A 243 -22.70 -2.23 4.20
N ALA A 244 -23.11 -3.47 3.85
CA ALA A 244 -23.26 -3.89 2.46
C ALA A 244 -24.32 -3.07 1.72
N LEU A 245 -25.43 -2.72 2.38
CA LEU A 245 -26.47 -1.87 1.81
C LEU A 245 -25.97 -0.44 1.60
N GLU A 246 -25.28 0.15 2.57
CA GLU A 246 -24.67 1.49 2.45
C GLU A 246 -23.70 1.55 1.26
N GLU A 247 -22.76 0.61 1.19
CA GLU A 247 -21.80 0.55 0.08
C GLU A 247 -22.51 0.32 -1.26
N ALA A 248 -23.44 -0.63 -1.36
CA ALA A 248 -24.17 -0.88 -2.61
C ALA A 248 -25.00 0.33 -3.05
N GLY A 249 -25.68 1.01 -2.12
CA GLY A 249 -26.49 2.19 -2.39
C GLY A 249 -25.68 3.38 -2.91
N ILE A 250 -24.44 3.54 -2.43
CA ILE A 250 -23.50 4.54 -2.93
C ILE A 250 -22.95 4.14 -4.30
N LEU A 251 -22.44 2.91 -4.43
CA LEU A 251 -21.78 2.42 -5.65
C LEU A 251 -22.74 2.33 -6.85
N ALA A 252 -24.05 2.20 -6.59
CA ALA A 252 -25.09 2.24 -7.63
C ALA A 252 -25.00 3.47 -8.54
N PHE A 253 -24.54 4.62 -8.02
CA PHE A 253 -24.38 5.85 -8.81
C PHE A 253 -23.15 5.87 -9.72
N LEU A 254 -22.20 4.94 -9.53
CA LEU A 254 -21.03 4.78 -10.42
C LEU A 254 -21.35 3.91 -11.64
N ILE A 255 -22.46 3.18 -11.61
CA ILE A 255 -22.83 2.22 -12.65
C ILE A 255 -23.92 2.84 -13.50
N ARG A 256 -23.61 3.13 -14.77
CA ARG A 256 -24.51 3.87 -15.67
C ARG A 256 -25.86 3.19 -15.85
N SER A 257 -25.87 1.89 -16.15
CA SER A 257 -27.08 1.06 -16.31
C SER A 257 -27.99 1.16 -15.09
N VAL A 258 -27.44 0.96 -13.89
CA VAL A 258 -28.17 1.06 -12.61
C VAL A 258 -28.66 2.48 -12.37
N SER A 259 -27.77 3.47 -12.50
CA SER A 259 -28.10 4.89 -12.27
C SER A 259 -29.22 5.37 -13.19
N ASP A 260 -29.23 4.98 -14.46
CA ASP A 260 -30.29 5.33 -15.40
C ASP A 260 -31.66 4.74 -15.00
N VAL A 261 -31.70 3.57 -14.35
CA VAL A 261 -32.96 3.03 -13.80
C VAL A 261 -33.34 3.75 -12.52
N MET A 262 -32.39 3.95 -11.60
CA MET A 262 -32.63 4.67 -10.34
C MET A 262 -33.23 6.05 -10.60
N VAL A 263 -32.66 6.81 -11.56
CA VAL A 263 -33.13 8.15 -11.91
C VAL A 263 -34.58 8.15 -12.39
N ARG A 264 -35.00 7.12 -13.13
CA ARG A 264 -36.40 6.96 -13.58
C ARG A 264 -37.36 6.65 -12.43
N HIS A 265 -36.84 6.08 -11.34
CA HIS A 265 -37.61 5.70 -10.15
C HIS A 265 -37.52 6.74 -9.02
N LEU A 266 -36.78 7.84 -9.22
CA LEU A 266 -36.68 8.91 -8.23
C LEU A 266 -38.04 9.59 -8.04
N LYS A 267 -38.46 9.68 -6.79
CA LYS A 267 -39.66 10.44 -6.40
C LYS A 267 -39.25 11.66 -5.60
N HIS A 268 -39.78 12.81 -5.98
CA HIS A 268 -39.57 14.03 -5.20
C HIS A 268 -40.37 13.97 -3.89
N LEU A 269 -39.75 14.43 -2.80
CA LEU A 269 -40.38 14.57 -1.49
C LEU A 269 -40.81 16.04 -1.30
N PRO A 270 -42.09 16.36 -1.57
CA PRO A 270 -42.55 17.73 -1.78
C PRO A 270 -42.47 18.60 -0.51
N ARG A 271 -42.27 19.90 -0.71
CA ARG A 271 -42.57 20.90 0.32
C ARG A 271 -44.08 21.08 0.45
N GLU A 272 -44.48 21.82 1.49
CA GLU A 272 -45.86 22.22 1.65
C GLU A 272 -46.35 23.00 0.41
N GLY A 273 -47.43 22.53 -0.21
CA GLY A 273 -47.97 23.08 -1.45
C GLY A 273 -47.37 22.52 -2.75
N GLU A 274 -46.35 21.66 -2.68
CA GLU A 274 -45.78 20.96 -3.83
C GLU A 274 -46.34 19.53 -3.96
N THR A 275 -46.18 18.93 -5.13
CA THR A 275 -46.50 17.53 -5.44
C THR A 275 -45.23 16.75 -5.81
N GLU A 276 -45.31 15.42 -5.91
CA GLU A 276 -44.19 14.58 -6.38
C GLU A 276 -43.74 14.97 -7.81
N GLU A 277 -44.64 15.50 -8.63
CA GLU A 277 -44.36 15.93 -10.02
C GLU A 277 -43.79 17.36 -10.10
N SER A 278 -43.78 18.11 -8.99
CA SER A 278 -43.35 19.51 -8.99
C SER A 278 -41.87 19.69 -9.31
N ARG A 279 -41.05 18.63 -9.22
CA ARG A 279 -39.61 18.74 -9.46
C ARG A 279 -38.98 17.45 -9.97
N THR A 280 -38.08 17.60 -10.93
CA THR A 280 -37.18 16.55 -11.41
C THR A 280 -35.78 16.76 -10.85
N SER A 281 -35.07 15.67 -10.56
CA SER A 281 -33.68 15.73 -10.10
C SER A 281 -32.76 16.22 -11.22
N VAL A 282 -31.65 16.88 -10.86
CA VAL A 282 -30.56 17.19 -11.79
C VAL A 282 -30.08 15.95 -12.56
N LEU A 283 -30.18 14.77 -11.94
CA LEU A 283 -29.79 13.50 -12.55
C LEU A 283 -30.70 13.07 -13.70
N ALA A 284 -31.88 13.67 -13.89
CA ALA A 284 -32.71 13.42 -15.07
C ALA A 284 -32.11 14.02 -16.35
N ARG A 285 -31.14 14.93 -16.23
CA ARG A 285 -30.48 15.57 -17.37
C ARG A 285 -29.38 14.66 -17.90
N VAL A 286 -29.71 13.87 -18.92
CA VAL A 286 -28.83 12.82 -19.49
C VAL A 286 -27.46 13.35 -19.90
N SER A 287 -27.38 14.58 -20.40
CA SER A 287 -26.14 15.25 -20.83
C SER A 287 -25.36 15.95 -19.71
N ALA A 288 -25.87 15.97 -18.47
CA ALA A 288 -25.18 16.65 -17.38
C ALA A 288 -23.85 15.97 -17.06
N TRP A 289 -22.78 16.74 -17.00
CA TRP A 289 -21.46 16.23 -16.68
C TRP A 289 -21.39 15.86 -15.20
N GLY A 290 -20.80 14.69 -14.91
CA GLY A 290 -20.79 14.14 -13.55
C GLY A 290 -22.12 13.52 -13.09
N ARG A 291 -23.14 13.42 -13.97
CA ARG A 291 -24.41 12.72 -13.69
C ARG A 291 -24.18 11.29 -13.17
N VAL A 292 -23.25 10.57 -13.79
CA VAL A 292 -22.79 9.24 -13.39
C VAL A 292 -21.28 9.34 -13.19
N PRO A 293 -20.79 9.50 -11.95
CA PRO A 293 -19.36 9.64 -11.70
C PRO A 293 -18.59 8.39 -12.15
N SER A 294 -17.45 8.59 -12.81
CA SER A 294 -16.58 7.49 -13.24
C SER A 294 -15.55 7.07 -12.17
N ARG A 295 -15.40 7.86 -11.10
CA ARG A 295 -14.37 7.66 -10.06
C ARG A 295 -14.95 7.74 -8.66
N ARG A 296 -14.43 6.91 -7.75
CA ARG A 296 -14.66 7.02 -6.30
C ARG A 296 -13.47 7.71 -5.63
N GLY A 297 -13.74 8.52 -4.61
CA GLY A 297 -12.74 9.12 -3.73
C GLY A 297 -13.14 9.03 -2.27
N GLY A 298 -12.34 8.32 -1.47
CA GLY A 298 -12.43 8.43 -0.02
C GLY A 298 -11.83 9.76 0.47
N PHE A 299 -12.35 10.27 1.57
CA PHE A 299 -11.69 11.34 2.35
C PHE A 299 -11.91 11.13 3.85
N ASP A 300 -10.94 11.52 4.66
CA ASP A 300 -10.98 11.44 6.12
C ASP A 300 -11.21 12.81 6.77
N ASP A 301 -11.60 12.83 8.05
CA ASP A 301 -11.77 14.05 8.85
C ASP A 301 -10.45 14.87 8.98
N GLY A 302 -9.30 14.22 8.76
CA GLY A 302 -7.98 14.84 8.73
C GLY A 302 -7.57 15.44 7.38
N ASP A 303 -8.24 15.10 6.29
CA ASP A 303 -7.93 15.63 4.96
C ASP A 303 -8.27 17.12 4.88
N GLN A 304 -7.40 17.89 4.21
CA GLN A 304 -7.55 19.33 4.06
C GLN A 304 -7.25 19.73 2.62
N TYR A 305 -7.90 20.81 2.18
CA TYR A 305 -7.67 21.45 0.89
C TYR A 305 -8.00 20.57 -0.34
N LEU A 306 -8.97 19.67 -0.24
CA LEU A 306 -9.47 18.91 -1.38
C LEU A 306 -10.22 19.83 -2.35
N SER A 307 -9.94 19.70 -3.64
CA SER A 307 -10.75 20.34 -4.68
C SER A 307 -11.90 19.41 -5.06
N LEU A 308 -13.13 19.94 -5.04
CA LEU A 308 -14.33 19.20 -5.48
C LEU A 308 -14.29 19.07 -7.00
N GLN A 309 -14.12 17.84 -7.48
CA GLN A 309 -14.08 17.53 -8.91
C GLN A 309 -15.45 16.97 -9.34
N PRO A 310 -16.01 17.46 -10.45
CA PRO A 310 -17.11 16.76 -11.10
C PRO A 310 -16.62 15.42 -11.65
N ASP A 311 -17.55 14.49 -11.90
CA ASP A 311 -17.25 13.10 -12.29
C ASP A 311 -16.54 12.25 -11.21
N LYS A 312 -16.59 12.70 -9.95
CA LYS A 312 -16.06 11.96 -8.80
C LYS A 312 -17.08 11.87 -7.67
N LEU A 313 -17.33 10.64 -7.20
CA LEU A 313 -18.13 10.35 -6.02
C LEU A 313 -17.25 10.33 -4.78
N TYR A 314 -17.60 11.13 -3.79
CA TYR A 314 -16.90 11.24 -2.52
C TYR A 314 -17.67 10.53 -1.41
N SER A 315 -16.97 9.74 -0.59
CA SER A 315 -17.51 9.12 0.62
C SER A 315 -16.50 9.27 1.75
N SER A 316 -16.96 9.52 2.98
CA SER A 316 -16.03 9.64 4.11
C SER A 316 -15.54 8.26 4.55
N THR A 317 -14.29 8.17 4.98
CA THR A 317 -13.76 6.98 5.67
C THR A 317 -14.10 6.95 7.16
N SER A 318 -14.62 8.05 7.69
CA SER A 318 -15.09 8.16 9.07
C SER A 318 -16.38 7.39 9.27
N VAL A 319 -16.43 6.54 10.30
CA VAL A 319 -17.67 5.89 10.73
C VAL A 319 -18.67 6.96 11.18
N ASN A 320 -19.93 6.87 10.73
CA ASN A 320 -21.01 7.80 11.06
C ASN A 320 -20.75 9.26 10.63
N PHE A 321 -20.37 9.47 9.36
CA PHE A 321 -20.29 10.83 8.82
C PHE A 321 -21.66 11.53 8.91
N PRO A 322 -21.73 12.82 9.31
CA PRO A 322 -23.02 13.45 9.55
C PRO A 322 -23.83 13.61 8.25
N VAL A 323 -25.12 13.24 8.32
CA VAL A 323 -26.19 13.52 7.35
C VAL A 323 -26.16 12.71 6.05
N VAL A 324 -24.97 12.38 5.53
CA VAL A 324 -24.80 11.76 4.21
C VAL A 324 -23.78 10.63 4.25
N ASP A 325 -23.98 9.61 3.42
CA ASP A 325 -23.04 8.50 3.25
C ASP A 325 -22.10 8.71 2.04
N GLY A 326 -22.53 9.52 1.07
CA GLY A 326 -21.73 9.95 -0.06
C GLY A 326 -22.28 11.18 -0.76
N PHE A 327 -21.51 11.79 -1.66
CA PHE A 327 -21.96 12.90 -2.49
C PHE A 327 -21.09 13.10 -3.74
N PHE A 328 -21.62 13.81 -4.74
CA PHE A 328 -20.89 14.19 -5.94
C PHE A 328 -21.41 15.48 -6.55
N LEU A 329 -20.59 16.10 -7.41
CA LEU A 329 -20.93 17.34 -8.11
C LEU A 329 -21.40 17.04 -9.53
N VAL A 330 -22.58 17.56 -9.87
CA VAL A 330 -23.18 17.49 -11.21
C VAL A 330 -23.17 18.87 -11.83
N ASP A 331 -22.63 18.97 -13.03
CA ASP A 331 -22.63 20.19 -13.82
C ASP A 331 -23.63 20.06 -14.98
N ALA A 332 -24.65 20.90 -14.94
CA ALA A 332 -25.78 20.90 -15.86
C ALA A 332 -25.90 22.22 -16.65
N VAL A 333 -24.77 22.89 -16.95
CA VAL A 333 -24.74 23.94 -17.99
C VAL A 333 -25.30 23.35 -19.30
N GLY A 334 -26.36 23.97 -19.84
CA GLY A 334 -27.26 23.30 -20.78
C GLY A 334 -26.87 23.34 -22.26
N GLU A 335 -27.33 22.32 -22.97
CA GLU A 335 -28.33 22.49 -24.04
C GLU A 335 -29.64 21.78 -23.62
N GLY A 336 -30.81 22.37 -23.93
CA GLY A 336 -32.08 21.61 -24.04
C GLY A 336 -33.25 21.85 -23.07
N VAL A 337 -33.30 22.90 -22.24
CA VAL A 337 -34.51 23.19 -21.42
C VAL A 337 -34.83 24.69 -21.38
N SER A 338 -36.07 25.04 -21.74
CA SER A 338 -36.64 26.38 -21.58
C SER A 338 -36.98 26.66 -20.11
N PHE A 339 -36.44 27.75 -19.57
CA PHE A 339 -36.82 28.26 -18.26
C PHE A 339 -37.96 29.27 -18.40
N THR A 340 -38.85 29.35 -17.39
CA THR A 340 -39.74 30.50 -17.21
C THR A 340 -38.91 31.76 -17.02
N GLU A 341 -39.29 32.84 -17.69
CA GLU A 341 -38.58 34.11 -17.76
C GLU A 341 -38.22 34.65 -16.36
N GLY A 342 -36.92 34.79 -16.06
CA GLY A 342 -36.40 35.49 -14.88
C GLY A 342 -35.58 34.70 -13.85
N ALA A 343 -35.41 33.38 -13.97
CA ALA A 343 -34.58 32.61 -13.02
C ALA A 343 -33.16 32.38 -13.53
N ALA A 344 -32.15 32.94 -12.86
CA ALA A 344 -30.75 32.54 -13.04
C ALA A 344 -30.54 31.16 -12.39
N ALA A 345 -30.68 30.08 -13.17
CA ALA A 345 -30.52 28.72 -12.67
C ALA A 345 -29.07 28.47 -12.20
N PRO A 346 -28.84 27.93 -10.98
CA PRO A 346 -27.54 27.40 -10.61
C PRO A 346 -27.20 26.25 -11.55
N THR A 347 -26.11 26.41 -12.30
CA THR A 347 -25.69 25.45 -13.32
C THR A 347 -25.07 24.19 -12.73
N GLN A 348 -24.70 24.20 -11.45
CA GLN A 348 -24.02 23.12 -10.74
C GLN A 348 -24.79 22.74 -9.46
N THR A 349 -24.94 21.43 -9.24
CA THR A 349 -25.69 20.84 -8.13
C THR A 349 -24.85 19.80 -7.40
N ILE A 350 -24.79 19.88 -6.07
CA ILE A 350 -24.24 18.81 -5.25
C ILE A 350 -25.37 17.82 -4.94
N VAL A 351 -25.17 16.57 -5.35
CA VAL A 351 -26.07 15.46 -5.05
C VAL A 351 -25.52 14.72 -3.84
N LEU A 352 -26.29 14.73 -2.76
CA LEU A 352 -26.03 14.03 -1.51
C LEU A 352 -26.74 12.67 -1.55
N ILE A 353 -26.12 11.64 -1.00
CA ILE A 353 -26.65 10.28 -0.92
C ILE A 353 -26.80 9.92 0.55
N GLN A 354 -27.99 9.45 0.93
CA GLN A 354 -28.23 8.88 2.25
C GLN A 354 -28.94 7.54 2.11
N VAL A 355 -28.26 6.46 2.49
CA VAL A 355 -28.78 5.10 2.44
C VAL A 355 -29.50 4.82 3.74
N THR A 356 -30.70 4.23 3.67
CA THR A 356 -31.46 3.97 4.89
C THR A 356 -32.46 2.82 4.78
N ARG A 357 -32.62 2.08 5.88
CA ARG A 357 -33.75 1.16 6.07
C ARG A 357 -34.93 1.78 6.81
N ALA A 358 -34.74 2.96 7.40
CA ALA A 358 -35.74 3.59 8.24
C ALA A 358 -36.94 4.07 7.41
N ARG A 359 -38.12 4.07 8.04
CA ARG A 359 -39.33 4.67 7.49
C ARG A 359 -39.18 6.19 7.34
N ASP A 360 -38.51 6.82 8.29
CA ASP A 360 -38.21 8.25 8.33
C ASP A 360 -36.74 8.44 8.71
N HIS A 361 -36.10 9.41 8.09
CA HIS A 361 -34.70 9.77 8.30
C HIS A 361 -34.56 11.27 8.59
N HIS A 362 -35.31 11.74 9.59
CA HIS A 362 -35.20 13.11 10.07
C HIS A 362 -33.79 13.39 10.62
N THR A 363 -33.38 14.65 10.52
CA THR A 363 -32.09 15.12 11.02
C THR A 363 -32.27 16.24 12.06
N THR A 364 -31.17 16.73 12.59
CA THR A 364 -31.13 17.85 13.54
C THR A 364 -30.21 18.94 13.03
N THR A 365 -30.44 20.17 13.48
CA THR A 365 -29.58 21.32 13.15
C THR A 365 -28.12 21.10 13.59
N SER A 366 -27.88 20.38 14.70
CA SER A 366 -26.52 19.97 15.12
C SER A 366 -25.82 19.05 14.13
N LYS A 367 -26.51 18.05 13.56
CA LYS A 367 -25.94 17.15 12.54
C LYS A 367 -25.65 17.90 11.24
N VAL A 368 -26.56 18.77 10.83
CA VAL A 368 -26.37 19.65 9.66
C VAL A 368 -25.19 20.61 9.88
N GLU A 369 -25.05 21.17 11.08
CA GLU A 369 -23.90 22.01 11.40
C GLU A 369 -22.58 21.24 11.34
N ALA A 370 -22.56 20.01 11.88
CA ALA A 370 -21.40 19.14 11.84
C ALA A 370 -21.01 18.79 10.40
N PHE A 371 -21.99 18.46 9.55
CA PHE A 371 -21.78 18.25 8.11
C PHE A 371 -21.12 19.47 7.46
N ARG A 372 -21.73 20.66 7.59
CA ARG A 372 -21.22 21.91 7.00
C ARG A 372 -19.81 22.24 7.46
N LYS A 373 -19.51 22.06 8.76
CA LYS A 373 -18.17 22.30 9.33
C LYS A 373 -17.13 21.32 8.79
N ARG A 374 -17.45 20.03 8.67
CA ARG A 374 -16.53 19.01 8.13
C ARG A 374 -16.25 19.25 6.65
N MET A 375 -17.27 19.57 5.88
CA MET A 375 -17.11 19.92 4.47
C MET A 375 -16.25 21.16 4.27
N ALA A 376 -16.45 22.21 5.09
CA ALA A 376 -15.64 23.42 5.06
C ALA A 376 -14.17 23.23 5.46
N ARG A 377 -13.87 22.20 6.26
CA ARG A 377 -12.51 21.82 6.62
C ARG A 377 -11.83 21.02 5.50
N SER A 378 -12.57 20.10 4.90
CA SER A 378 -12.01 19.12 3.96
C SER A 378 -11.86 19.70 2.56
N PHE A 379 -12.83 20.49 2.09
CA PHE A 379 -12.88 21.00 0.72
C PHE A 379 -12.56 22.49 0.62
N THR A 380 -11.68 22.85 -0.32
CA THR A 380 -11.42 24.25 -0.65
C THR A 380 -12.68 24.91 -1.20
N ASN A 381 -12.84 26.20 -0.88
CA ASN A 381 -13.95 27.03 -1.35
C ASN A 381 -15.36 26.53 -0.97
N TRP A 382 -15.49 25.59 -0.02
CA TRP A 382 -16.79 25.04 0.38
C TRP A 382 -17.80 26.11 0.78
N LYS A 383 -17.40 27.13 1.55
CA LYS A 383 -18.32 28.22 1.96
C LYS A 383 -18.91 28.98 0.78
N GLU A 384 -18.16 29.12 -0.30
CA GLU A 384 -18.65 29.75 -1.53
C GLU A 384 -19.62 28.81 -2.26
N MET A 385 -19.24 27.53 -2.38
CA MET A 385 -20.09 26.50 -2.98
C MET A 385 -21.43 26.36 -2.24
N GLU A 386 -21.41 26.36 -0.91
CA GLU A 386 -22.61 26.31 -0.05
C GLU A 386 -23.59 27.43 -0.33
N ARG A 387 -23.10 28.60 -0.75
CA ARG A 387 -23.93 29.76 -1.05
C ARG A 387 -24.38 29.81 -2.51
N ARG A 388 -23.60 29.25 -3.44
CA ARG A 388 -23.78 29.42 -4.89
C ARG A 388 -24.44 28.23 -5.57
N LEU A 389 -24.22 27.01 -5.06
CA LEU A 389 -24.67 25.78 -5.70
C LEU A 389 -26.08 25.38 -5.24
N SER A 390 -26.75 24.61 -6.08
CA SER A 390 -27.95 23.87 -5.67
C SER A 390 -27.57 22.59 -4.94
N TYR A 391 -28.49 22.10 -4.10
CA TYR A 391 -28.31 20.86 -3.35
C TYR A 391 -29.52 19.95 -3.54
N GLU A 392 -29.25 18.68 -3.81
CA GLU A 392 -30.23 17.60 -3.79
C GLU A 392 -29.75 16.54 -2.80
N ILE A 393 -30.68 15.88 -2.11
CA ILE A 393 -30.39 14.67 -1.35
C ILE A 393 -31.29 13.55 -1.82
N ILE A 394 -30.68 12.39 -2.07
CA ILE A 394 -31.36 11.19 -2.50
C ILE A 394 -31.29 10.17 -1.36
N TYR A 395 -32.47 9.81 -0.86
CA TYR A 395 -32.63 8.71 0.08
C TYR A 395 -32.72 7.39 -0.68
N VAL A 396 -31.69 6.56 -0.55
CA VAL A 396 -31.64 5.22 -1.16
C VAL A 396 -32.16 4.21 -0.13
N GLN A 397 -33.35 3.68 -0.37
CA GLN A 397 -33.99 2.73 0.52
C GLN A 397 -33.80 1.28 0.08
N HIS A 398 -33.68 0.39 1.07
CA HIS A 398 -33.82 -1.05 0.84
C HIS A 398 -35.20 -1.38 0.25
N ALA A 399 -35.30 -2.40 -0.62
CA ALA A 399 -36.55 -2.82 -1.26
C ALA A 399 -37.70 -3.00 -0.24
N ASP A 400 -37.43 -3.76 0.82
CA ASP A 400 -38.38 -4.11 1.87
C ASP A 400 -38.70 -2.99 2.87
N SER A 401 -38.01 -1.84 2.80
CA SER A 401 -38.28 -0.75 3.74
C SER A 401 -39.65 -0.14 3.50
N THR A 402 -40.29 0.44 4.50
CA THR A 402 -41.46 1.28 4.27
C THR A 402 -41.07 2.48 3.40
N THR A 403 -41.77 2.68 2.27
CA THR A 403 -41.46 3.77 1.34
C THR A 403 -41.55 5.11 2.05
N LEU A 404 -40.50 5.90 1.89
CA LEU A 404 -40.40 7.23 2.44
C LEU A 404 -41.21 8.18 1.55
N THR A 405 -42.34 8.65 2.05
CA THR A 405 -43.30 9.49 1.30
C THR A 405 -43.27 10.96 1.71
N GLY A 406 -42.81 11.24 2.93
CA GLY A 406 -42.76 12.59 3.49
C GLY A 406 -41.39 13.23 3.37
N ARG A 407 -41.37 14.56 3.25
CA ARG A 407 -40.14 15.34 3.36
C ARG A 407 -39.49 15.16 4.74
N GLN A 408 -38.19 14.94 4.76
CA GLN A 408 -37.42 14.72 5.97
C GLN A 408 -37.12 16.04 6.67
N ARG A 409 -37.53 16.11 7.94
CA ARG A 409 -37.45 17.31 8.77
C ARG A 409 -36.06 17.49 9.36
N CYS A 410 -35.69 18.75 9.61
CA CYS A 410 -34.51 19.10 10.41
C CYS A 410 -34.99 19.79 11.68
N ALA A 411 -34.94 19.07 12.80
CA ALA A 411 -35.38 19.60 14.08
C ALA A 411 -34.29 20.48 14.71
N ARG A 412 -34.70 21.59 15.35
CA ARG A 412 -33.79 22.43 16.13
C ARG A 412 -33.24 21.66 17.33
N SER A 413 -31.95 21.75 17.54
CA SER A 413 -31.25 21.09 18.66
C SER A 413 -30.57 22.09 19.61
N GLY A 414 -30.82 23.39 19.48
CA GLY A 414 -30.26 24.42 20.35
C GLY A 414 -28.82 24.82 20.01
N VAL A 415 -28.35 24.58 18.78
CA VAL A 415 -27.04 25.10 18.37
C VAL A 415 -27.15 26.59 18.03
N ALA A 416 -26.06 27.33 18.20
CA ALA A 416 -26.03 28.79 18.03
C ALA A 416 -26.57 29.25 16.67
N ASN A 417 -26.40 28.45 15.62
CA ASN A 417 -26.87 28.74 14.26
C ASN A 417 -28.05 27.85 13.83
N ASP A 418 -28.99 27.52 14.72
CA ASP A 418 -30.17 26.71 14.40
C ASP A 418 -30.92 27.22 13.15
N ALA A 419 -31.23 28.52 13.11
CA ALA A 419 -31.96 29.13 11.99
C ALA A 419 -31.20 29.01 10.66
N GLY A 420 -29.87 29.17 10.67
CA GLY A 420 -29.06 29.03 9.46
C GLY A 420 -28.94 27.59 8.98
N ASN A 421 -28.82 26.62 9.90
CA ASN A 421 -28.78 25.20 9.57
C ASN A 421 -30.14 24.71 9.04
N GLU A 422 -31.24 25.16 9.65
CA GLU A 422 -32.60 24.90 9.20
C GLU A 422 -32.86 25.50 7.81
N ARG A 423 -32.41 26.73 7.56
CA ARG A 423 -32.50 27.38 6.24
C ARG A 423 -31.68 26.66 5.17
N PHE A 424 -30.48 26.19 5.51
CA PHE A 424 -29.67 25.38 4.60
C PHE A 424 -30.42 24.10 4.24
N TRP A 425 -30.90 23.35 5.24
CA TRP A 425 -31.65 22.11 5.03
C TRP A 425 -32.94 22.30 4.25
N SER A 426 -33.70 23.36 4.53
CA SER A 426 -34.94 23.65 3.81
C SER A 426 -34.68 23.95 2.32
N GLY A 427 -33.52 24.51 2.00
CA GLY A 427 -33.04 24.75 0.64
C GLY A 427 -32.72 23.49 -0.18
N ILE A 428 -32.43 22.36 0.47
CA ILE A 428 -32.07 21.10 -0.23
C ILE A 428 -33.31 20.45 -0.82
N HIS A 429 -33.30 20.08 -2.10
CA HIS A 429 -34.38 19.29 -2.68
C HIS A 429 -34.21 17.81 -2.35
N GLN A 430 -35.30 17.15 -1.99
CA GLN A 430 -35.22 15.80 -1.42
C GLN A 430 -35.90 14.82 -2.37
N PHE A 431 -35.26 13.70 -2.62
CA PHE A 431 -35.78 12.62 -3.44
C PHE A 431 -35.62 11.30 -2.71
N CYS A 432 -36.44 10.31 -3.05
CA CYS A 432 -36.26 8.95 -2.60
C CYS A 432 -36.27 7.98 -3.78
N VAL A 433 -35.57 6.88 -3.63
CA VAL A 433 -35.60 5.73 -4.54
C VAL A 433 -35.45 4.46 -3.72
N LYS A 434 -36.17 3.41 -4.12
CA LYS A 434 -36.00 2.08 -3.55
C LYS A 434 -35.17 1.23 -4.48
N LEU A 435 -34.30 0.42 -3.92
CA LEU A 435 -33.57 -0.62 -4.65
C LEU A 435 -34.51 -1.83 -4.90
N ASP A 436 -35.62 -1.59 -5.59
CA ASP A 436 -36.63 -2.59 -5.95
C ASP A 436 -36.12 -3.56 -7.05
N ALA A 437 -36.91 -4.56 -7.42
CA ALA A 437 -36.46 -5.69 -8.26
C ALA A 437 -35.73 -5.27 -9.56
N PRO A 438 -36.22 -4.27 -10.36
CA PRO A 438 -35.50 -3.83 -11.56
C PRO A 438 -34.10 -3.27 -11.28
N ILE A 439 -33.95 -2.48 -10.21
CA ILE A 439 -32.67 -1.88 -9.82
C ILE A 439 -31.77 -2.94 -9.17
N ALA A 440 -32.33 -3.77 -8.30
CA ALA A 440 -31.62 -4.85 -7.65
C ALA A 440 -31.03 -5.84 -8.67
N LYS A 441 -31.78 -6.22 -9.70
CA LYS A 441 -31.30 -7.13 -10.76
C LYS A 441 -30.05 -6.58 -11.45
N LEU A 442 -30.05 -5.32 -11.85
CA LEU A 442 -28.88 -4.68 -12.46
C LEU A 442 -27.71 -4.56 -11.49
N LEU A 443 -27.97 -4.27 -10.21
CA LEU A 443 -26.91 -4.28 -9.20
C LEU A 443 -26.27 -5.68 -9.06
N PHE A 444 -27.06 -6.76 -9.09
CA PHE A 444 -26.54 -8.12 -9.03
C PHE A 444 -25.75 -8.51 -10.29
N GLU A 445 -26.24 -8.13 -11.46
CA GLU A 445 -25.57 -8.40 -12.73
C GLU A 445 -24.26 -7.60 -12.86
N ASP A 446 -24.30 -6.29 -12.63
CA ASP A 446 -23.16 -5.40 -12.90
C ASP A 446 -22.11 -5.38 -11.77
N ILE A 447 -22.50 -5.58 -10.51
CA ILE A 447 -21.54 -5.61 -9.38
C ILE A 447 -21.02 -7.02 -9.14
N TYR A 448 -21.90 -8.03 -9.22
CA TYR A 448 -21.58 -9.38 -8.76
C TYR A 448 -21.50 -10.42 -9.89
N GLY A 449 -21.78 -10.03 -11.15
CA GLY A 449 -21.78 -10.96 -12.29
C GLY A 449 -22.78 -12.11 -12.12
N ALA A 450 -23.87 -11.88 -11.39
CA ALA A 450 -24.82 -12.91 -10.97
C ALA A 450 -26.25 -12.55 -11.40
N GLU A 451 -26.99 -13.54 -11.90
CA GLU A 451 -28.39 -13.37 -12.31
C GLU A 451 -29.33 -13.62 -11.11
N LEU A 452 -30.25 -12.69 -10.84
CA LEU A 452 -31.34 -12.92 -9.89
C LEU A 452 -32.36 -13.87 -10.54
N ILE A 453 -32.58 -15.03 -9.91
CA ILE A 453 -33.65 -15.96 -10.31
C ILE A 453 -34.89 -15.62 -9.48
N GLU A 454 -35.95 -15.11 -10.12
CA GLU A 454 -37.27 -15.06 -9.53
C GLU A 454 -37.90 -16.46 -9.60
N GLU A 455 -38.15 -17.10 -8.45
CA GLU A 455 -38.96 -18.32 -8.42
C GLU A 455 -40.44 -17.96 -8.59
N ALA A 456 -41.03 -18.42 -9.70
CA ALA A 456 -42.46 -18.26 -9.94
C ALA A 456 -43.26 -19.08 -8.91
N GLY A 457 -43.93 -18.40 -7.98
CA GLY A 457 -45.04 -18.97 -7.20
C GLY A 457 -44.93 -19.02 -5.67
N ALA A 458 -43.93 -18.41 -5.04
CA ALA A 458 -43.89 -18.33 -3.57
C ALA A 458 -44.43 -16.98 -3.05
N PRO A 459 -45.21 -16.94 -1.95
CA PRO A 459 -45.67 -15.68 -1.36
C PRO A 459 -44.47 -14.81 -0.98
N VAL A 460 -44.62 -13.50 -1.14
CA VAL A 460 -43.64 -12.46 -0.80
C VAL A 460 -43.34 -12.49 0.71
N ALA A 461 -42.48 -13.41 1.12
CA ALA A 461 -41.80 -13.44 2.40
C ALA A 461 -40.71 -14.52 2.35
N THR A 462 -39.48 -14.08 2.56
CA THR A 462 -38.32 -14.87 3.02
C THR A 462 -37.62 -15.76 1.98
N GLU A 463 -36.33 -15.43 1.76
CA GLU A 463 -35.28 -16.19 1.05
C GLU A 463 -35.21 -16.07 -0.48
N THR A 464 -34.81 -14.88 -0.95
CA THR A 464 -34.14 -14.73 -2.25
C THR A 464 -32.78 -15.44 -2.19
N ARG A 465 -32.68 -16.67 -2.71
CA ARG A 465 -31.41 -17.41 -2.78
C ARG A 465 -30.55 -16.89 -3.94
N ILE A 466 -29.37 -16.36 -3.61
CA ILE A 466 -28.32 -16.05 -4.59
C ILE A 466 -27.66 -17.37 -5.02
N LYS A 467 -27.92 -17.85 -6.25
CA LYS A 467 -27.08 -18.89 -6.86
C LYS A 467 -25.77 -18.23 -7.30
N ARG A 468 -24.74 -18.27 -6.44
CA ARG A 468 -23.35 -18.08 -6.90
C ARG A 468 -23.00 -19.28 -7.77
N ARG A 469 -22.50 -19.05 -9.00
CA ARG A 469 -21.80 -20.10 -9.75
C ARG A 469 -20.72 -20.67 -8.84
N ARG A 470 -20.78 -21.97 -8.55
CA ARG A 470 -19.65 -22.64 -7.87
C ARG A 470 -18.45 -22.52 -8.80
N VAL A 471 -17.30 -22.23 -8.21
CA VAL A 471 -15.98 -22.21 -8.86
C VAL A 471 -15.55 -23.64 -9.29
N GLU A 472 -16.39 -24.65 -9.08
CA GLU A 472 -16.09 -26.06 -9.38
C GLU A 472 -16.40 -26.47 -10.84
N ASP A 473 -17.07 -25.63 -11.65
CA ASP A 473 -17.42 -25.99 -13.04
C ASP A 473 -16.41 -25.52 -14.12
N VAL A 474 -15.21 -25.07 -13.74
CA VAL A 474 -14.12 -24.74 -14.70
C VAL A 474 -13.03 -25.83 -14.77
N ALA A 475 -13.14 -26.90 -13.98
CA ALA A 475 -12.17 -28.01 -13.99
C ALA A 475 -12.52 -29.13 -14.98
N ALA A 476 -13.25 -28.85 -16.07
CA ALA A 476 -13.58 -29.85 -17.08
C ALA A 476 -13.59 -29.32 -18.52
N THR A 477 -12.67 -28.42 -18.91
CA THR A 477 -12.15 -28.36 -20.28
C THR A 477 -10.88 -27.49 -20.33
N VAL A 478 -9.73 -28.16 -20.48
CA VAL A 478 -8.48 -27.86 -21.21
C VAL A 478 -7.34 -28.59 -20.50
#